data_AF-A0A930ZG54-F1
#
_entry.id   AF-A0A930ZG54-F1
#
_cell.length_a   1.000
_cell.length_b   1.000
_cell.length_c   1.000
_cell.angle_alpha   90.00
_cell.angle_beta   90.00
_cell.angle_gamma   90.00
#
_symmetry.space_group_name_H-M   'P 1'
#
loop_
_entity.id
_entity.type
_entity.pdbx_description
1 polymer ?
#
loop_
_entity_poly.entity_id
_entity_poly.type
_entity_poly.pdbx_seq_one_letter_code
_entity_poly.pdbx_strand_id
1 'polypeptide(L)' 'MRRLIIELEIGPRRSFTPVSGERLDSAIRKYAVHLRGLQPVRVFIQEYDSRLSSKFRYTPAPQLLRTLLEELSAQKIA' A
#
# COMPACT_ATOMS: atom_id res chain seq x y z
N MET A 1 -0.99 -7.32 13.73
CA MET A 1 -0.60 -6.03 13.09
C MET A 1 -0.62 -6.23 11.59
N ARG A 2 -1.22 -5.28 10.84
CA ARG A 2 -1.30 -5.30 9.37
C ARG A 2 -0.67 -4.03 8.82
N ARG A 3 0.25 -4.15 7.86
CA ARG A 3 0.95 -3.02 7.24
C ARG A 3 0.82 -3.12 5.73
N LEU A 4 0.61 -2.00 5.06
CA LEU A 4 0.70 -1.93 3.59
C LEU A 4 2.13 -1.58 3.20
N ILE A 5 2.69 -2.37 2.29
CA ILE A 5 3.99 -2.13 1.67
C ILE A 5 3.75 -1.76 0.21
N ILE A 6 4.34 -0.65 -0.22
CA ILE A 6 4.19 -0.11 -1.57
C ILE A 6 5.57 -0.05 -2.18
N GLU A 7 5.77 -0.80 -3.26
CA GLU A 7 6.96 -0.71 -4.07
C GLU A 7 6.77 0.35 -5.15
N LEU A 8 7.82 1.12 -5.38
CA LEU A 8 7.86 2.18 -6.38
C LEU A 8 8.81 1.75 -7.51
N GLU A 9 8.56 2.25 -8.71
CA GLU A 9 9.43 2.02 -9.88
C GLU A 9 10.85 2.54 -9.62
N ILE A 10 10.96 3.72 -9.02
CA ILE A 10 12.22 4.37 -8.66
C ILE A 10 12.19 4.77 -7.19
N GLY A 11 13.23 4.41 -6.45
CA GLY A 11 13.44 4.82 -5.06
C GLY A 11 13.02 3.80 -4.00
N PRO A 12 13.01 4.20 -2.72
CA PRO A 12 12.76 3.29 -1.61
C PRO A 12 11.28 2.88 -1.52
N ARG A 13 11.04 1.66 -1.06
CA ARG A 13 9.69 1.19 -0.72
C ARG A 13 9.05 2.10 0.32
N ARG A 14 7.76 2.36 0.17
CA ARG A 14 6.94 3.07 1.15
C ARG A 14 6.11 2.07 1.93
N SER A 15 5.75 2.42 3.16
CA SER A 15 4.89 1.56 3.96
C SER A 15 4.19 2.33 5.05
N PHE A 16 3.01 1.88 5.42
CA PHE A 16 2.24 2.46 6.51
C PHE A 16 1.31 1.41 7.14
N THR A 17 0.93 1.65 8.39
CA THR A 17 0.01 0.79 9.13
C THR A 17 -1.38 1.45 9.09
N PRO A 18 -2.38 0.82 8.45
CA PRO A 18 -3.76 1.32 8.49
C PRO A 18 -4.29 1.38 9.93
N VAL A 19 -5.25 2.27 10.17
CA VAL A 19 -5.91 2.37 11.48
C VAL A 19 -6.70 1.09 11.76
N SER A 20 -6.84 0.72 13.03
CA SER A 20 -7.63 -0.47 13.41
C SER A 20 -9.08 -0.34 12.92
N GLY A 21 -9.61 -1.40 12.31
CA GLY A 21 -10.94 -1.41 11.70
C GLY A 21 -11.06 -0.67 10.36
N GLU A 22 -10.00 0.02 9.90
CA GLU A 22 -10.03 0.74 8.63
C GLU A 22 -10.00 -0.23 7.43
N ARG A 23 -10.85 0.04 6.44
CA ARG A 23 -10.82 -0.64 5.14
C ARG A 23 -9.55 -0.28 4.39
N LEU A 24 -8.85 -1.29 3.86
CA LEU A 24 -7.58 -1.10 3.14
C LEU A 24 -7.71 -0.16 1.94
N ASP A 25 -8.83 -0.22 1.20
CA ASP A 25 -9.09 0.69 0.07
C ASP A 25 -9.18 2.15 0.52
N SER A 26 -9.81 2.42 1.66
CA SER A 26 -9.90 3.79 2.22
C SER A 26 -8.54 4.27 2.70
N ALA A 27 -7.81 3.38 3.40
CA ALA A 27 -6.48 3.68 3.93
C ALA A 27 -5.49 4.04 2.80
N ILE A 28 -5.49 3.26 1.70
CA ILE A 28 -4.57 3.50 0.58
C ILE A 28 -4.93 4.76 -0.21
N ARG A 29 -6.22 5.08 -0.35
CA ARG A 29 -6.67 6.35 -0.95
C ARG A 29 -6.20 7.55 -0.14
N LYS A 30 -6.38 7.53 1.19
CA LYS A 30 -5.88 8.59 2.08
C LYS A 30 -4.36 8.73 1.98
N TYR A 31 -3.64 7.62 1.88
CA TYR A 31 -2.18 7.64 1.78
C TYR A 31 -1.65 8.13 0.43
N ALA A 32 -2.46 8.07 -0.65
CA ALA A 32 -2.05 8.43 -2.01
C ALA A 32 -1.45 9.84 -2.11
N VAL A 33 -1.89 10.79 -1.27
CA VAL A 33 -1.35 12.17 -1.25
C VAL A 33 0.16 12.22 -0.99
N HIS A 34 0.71 11.26 -0.26
CA HIS A 34 2.14 11.16 0.03
C HIS A 34 2.96 10.53 -1.10
N LEU A 35 2.29 10.05 -2.14
CA LEU A 35 2.89 9.35 -3.29
C LEU A 35 2.75 10.15 -4.59
N ARG A 36 2.34 11.42 -4.53
CA ARG A 36 2.26 12.29 -5.71
C ARG A 36 3.62 12.40 -6.40
N GLY A 37 3.61 12.29 -7.72
CA GLY A 37 4.82 12.30 -8.54
C GLY A 37 5.64 11.00 -8.48
N LEU A 38 5.24 10.01 -7.69
CA LEU A 38 5.86 8.69 -7.64
C LEU A 38 5.04 7.68 -8.47
N GLN A 39 5.69 6.60 -8.89
CA GLN A 39 5.08 5.53 -9.67
C GLN A 39 5.03 4.22 -8.85
N PRO A 40 3.90 3.90 -8.18
CA PRO A 40 3.72 2.62 -7.52
C PRO A 40 3.64 1.47 -8.53
N VAL A 41 4.35 0.37 -8.26
CA VAL A 41 4.37 -0.82 -9.14
C VAL A 41 3.78 -2.06 -8.48
N ARG A 42 3.89 -2.20 -7.15
CA ARG A 42 3.32 -3.33 -6.40
C ARG A 42 2.86 -2.89 -5.02
N VAL A 43 1.79 -3.52 -4.54
CA VAL A 43 1.30 -3.35 -3.17
C VAL A 43 1.21 -4.72 -2.51
N PHE A 44 1.68 -4.82 -1.27
CA PHE A 44 1.60 -6.02 -0.45
C PHE A 44 0.96 -5.70 0.89
N ILE A 45 0.22 -6.67 1.41
CA ILE A 45 -0.25 -6.68 2.79
C ILE A 45 0.74 -7.52 3.59
N GLN A 46 1.43 -6.87 4.54
CA GLN A 46 2.27 -7.53 5.51
C GLN A 46 1.45 -7.82 6.77
N GLU A 47 1.41 -9.08 7.18
CA GLU A 47 0.69 -9.55 8.37
C GLU A 47 1.61 -10.37 9.25
N TYR A 48 1.50 -10.19 10.57
CA TYR A 48 2.22 -11.02 11.52
C TYR A 48 1.66 -12.45 11.48
N ASP A 49 2.56 -13.42 11.33
CA ASP A 49 2.24 -14.84 11.33
C ASP A 49 3.31 -15.59 12.14
N SER A 50 2.95 -16.02 13.35
CA SER A 50 3.86 -16.68 14.28
C SER A 50 4.33 -18.06 13.81
N ARG A 51 3.71 -18.62 12.77
CA ARG A 51 4.07 -19.93 12.20
C ARG A 51 5.18 -19.84 11.17
N LEU A 52 5.51 -18.63 10.70
CA LEU A 52 6.57 -18.40 9.72
C LEU A 52 7.89 -18.06 10.41
N SER A 53 9.01 -18.56 9.87
CA SER A 53 10.36 -18.21 10.34
C SER A 53 10.65 -16.70 10.25
N SER A 54 10.13 -16.03 9.23
CA SER A 54 10.22 -14.57 9.04
C SER A 54 9.31 -13.77 9.98
N LYS A 55 8.38 -14.44 10.69
CA LYS A 55 7.29 -13.86 11.50
C LYS A 55 6.29 -12.98 10.73
N PHE A 56 6.47 -12.81 9.42
CA PHE A 56 5.63 -11.96 8.58
C PHE A 56 5.31 -12.62 7.25
N ARG A 57 4.01 -12.65 6.94
CA ARG A 57 3.46 -13.02 5.65
C ARG A 57 3.31 -11.78 4.79
N TYR A 58 3.68 -11.87 3.52
CA TYR A 58 3.48 -10.80 2.53
C TYR A 58 2.56 -11.29 1.43
N THR A 59 1.34 -10.76 1.39
CA THR A 59 0.33 -11.13 0.41
C THR A 59 0.22 -10.04 -0.65
N PRO A 60 0.46 -10.33 -1.94
CA PRO A 60 0.25 -9.37 -3.02
C PRO A 60 -1.21 -8.86 -3.04
N ALA A 61 -1.40 -7.57 -3.26
CA ALA A 61 -2.72 -6.92 -3.29
C ALA A 61 -2.89 -6.05 -4.55
N PRO A 62 -3.03 -6.66 -5.74
CA PRO A 62 -3.16 -5.93 -7.01
C PRO A 62 -4.38 -5.01 -7.06
N GLN A 63 -5.47 -5.36 -6.36
CA GLN A 63 -6.67 -4.52 -6.24
C GLN A 63 -6.39 -3.19 -5.51
N LEU A 64 -5.50 -3.21 -4.52
CA LEU A 64 -5.08 -2.00 -3.80
C LEU A 64 -4.15 -1.16 -4.66
N LEU A 65 -3.25 -1.80 -5.42
CA LEU A 65 -2.43 -1.09 -6.41
C LEU A 65 -3.31 -0.36 -7.42
N ARG A 66 -4.34 -1.02 -7.98
CA ARG A 66 -5.28 -0.41 -8.90
C ARG A 66 -5.97 0.80 -8.28
N THR A 67 -6.49 0.65 -7.07
CA THR A 67 -7.14 1.74 -6.32
C THR A 67 -6.19 2.92 -6.11
N LEU A 68 -4.94 2.66 -5.76
CA LEU A 68 -3.92 3.69 -5.58
C LEU A 68 -3.60 4.43 -6.88
N LEU A 69 -3.46 3.70 -7.99
CA LEU A 69 -3.17 4.30 -9.29
C LEU A 69 -4.34 5.16 -9.80
N GLU A 70 -5.58 4.69 -9.63
CA GLU A 70 -6.79 5.47 -9.93
C GLU A 70 -6.83 6.77 -9.12
N GLU A 71 -6.55 6.70 -7.82
CA GLU A 71 -6.53 7.86 -6.93
C GLU A 71 -5.42 8.85 -7.30
N LEU A 72 -4.21 8.37 -7.60
CA LEU A 72 -3.10 9.22 -8.05
C LEU A 72 -3.39 9.88 -9.40
N SER A 73 -4.08 9.18 -10.31
CA SER A 73 -4.49 9.74 -11.60
C SER A 73 -5.54 10.84 -11.43
N ALA A 74 -6.52 10.64 -10.55
CA ALA A 74 -7.54 11.66 -10.25
C ALA A 74 -6.91 12.93 -9.65
N GLN A 75 -5.88 12.78 -8.80
CA GLN A 75 -5.17 13.91 -8.18
C GLN A 75 -4.24 14.68 -9.14
N LYS A 76 -3.91 14.16 -10.32
CA LYS A 76 -3.13 14.91 -11.32
C LYS A 76 -3.96 15.96 -12.08
N ILE A 77 -5.28 15.82 -12.03
CA ILE A 77 -6.24 16.66 -12.78
C ILE A 77 -6.73 17.83 -11.91
N ALA A 78 -6.62 17.70 -10.59
CA ALA A 78 -7.03 18.69 -9.59
C ALA A 78 -5.86 19.62 -9.19
#